data_AF-A0A816UY02-F1
#
_entry.id   AF-A0A816UY02-F1
#
_cell.length_a   1.000
_cell.length_b   1.000
_cell.length_c   1.000
_cell.angle_alpha   90.00
_cell.angle_beta   90.00
_cell.angle_gamma   90.00
#
_symmetry.space_group_name_H-M   'P 1'
#
loop_
_entity.id
_entity.type
_entity.pdbx_description
1 polymer ?
#
loop_
_entity_poly.entity_id
_entity_poly.type
_entity_poly.pdbx_seq_one_letter_code
_entity_poly.pdbx_strand_id
1 'polypeptide(L)'
;MEQNILVTNHVHATNPEEIISMEFKSNISSGATSSHYPSRRIIHQAFLNVNKKDDLLLPQPTSFNDILIPDELKVTNGVDRFVLYDNEDPDHRMITLSSDDDLDCLSTSENWHGGGTFKPRFTMIISF
;
A
#
# COMPACT_ATOMS: atom_id res chain seq x y z
N MET A 1 61.14 -11.27 -0.85
CA MET A 1 60.48 -10.36 -1.80
C MET A 1 58.99 -10.63 -1.70
N GLU A 2 58.32 -9.93 -0.79
CA GLU A 2 56.88 -10.05 -0.57
C GLU A 2 56.14 -9.19 -1.60
N GLN A 3 55.17 -9.80 -2.30
CA GLN A 3 54.29 -9.08 -3.20
C GLN A 3 53.15 -8.45 -2.39
N ASN A 4 53.14 -7.12 -2.32
CA ASN A 4 52.05 -6.33 -1.75
C ASN A 4 50.83 -6.43 -2.68
N ILE A 5 49.79 -7.14 -2.24
CA ILE A 5 48.47 -7.12 -2.90
C ILE A 5 47.78 -5.83 -2.48
N LEU A 6 47.71 -4.86 -3.39
CA LEU A 6 46.88 -3.67 -3.26
C LEU A 6 45.41 -4.11 -3.23
N VAL A 7 44.82 -4.14 -2.04
CA VAL A 7 43.38 -4.31 -1.86
C VAL A 7 42.70 -3.07 -2.43
N THR A 8 42.09 -3.19 -3.60
CA THR A 8 41.23 -2.13 -4.14
C THR A 8 39.92 -2.10 -3.33
N ASN A 9 39.79 -1.10 -2.48
CA ASN A 9 38.53 -0.76 -1.85
C ASN A 9 37.55 -0.27 -2.92
N HIS A 10 36.72 -1.16 -3.44
CA HIS A 10 35.55 -0.79 -4.24
C HIS A 10 34.48 -0.23 -3.31
N VAL A 11 34.65 1.01 -2.87
CA VAL A 11 33.59 1.75 -2.15
C VAL A 11 32.65 2.35 -3.18
N HIS A 12 31.83 1.50 -3.80
CA HIS A 12 30.54 1.99 -4.30
C HIS A 12 29.60 1.91 -3.11
N ALA A 13 29.10 3.05 -2.64
CA ALA A 13 27.95 3.04 -1.76
C ALA A 13 26.85 2.29 -2.52
N THR A 14 26.55 1.05 -2.11
CA THR A 14 25.59 0.20 -2.80
C THR A 14 24.27 0.96 -2.86
N ASN A 15 23.73 1.15 -4.06
CA ASN A 15 22.46 1.82 -4.26
C ASN A 15 21.40 1.11 -3.38
N PRO A 16 20.68 1.82 -2.49
CA PRO A 16 19.64 1.22 -1.65
C PRO A 16 18.66 0.35 -2.45
N GLU A 17 18.24 0.80 -3.63
CA GLU A 17 17.35 0.04 -4.53
C GLU A 17 17.99 -1.28 -4.99
N GLU A 18 19.29 -1.29 -5.22
CA GLU A 18 20.02 -2.48 -5.63
C GLU A 18 20.08 -3.50 -4.49
N ILE A 19 20.32 -3.04 -3.25
CA ILE A 19 20.27 -3.87 -2.05
C ILE A 19 18.88 -4.50 -1.89
N ILE A 20 17.83 -3.70 -2.00
CA ILE A 20 16.44 -4.15 -1.88
C ILE A 20 16.11 -5.19 -2.96
N SER A 21 16.53 -4.93 -4.20
CA SER A 21 16.30 -5.85 -5.32
C SER A 21 17.03 -7.19 -5.12
N MET A 22 18.24 -7.16 -4.56
CA MET A 22 19.02 -8.35 -4.25
C MET A 22 18.38 -9.15 -3.11
N GLU A 23 17.93 -8.50 -2.05
CA GLU A 23 17.23 -9.15 -0.94
C GLU A 23 15.91 -9.79 -1.39
N PHE A 24 15.12 -9.08 -2.20
CA PHE A 24 13.88 -9.61 -2.76
C PHE A 24 14.12 -10.88 -3.57
N LYS A 25 15.09 -10.85 -4.49
CA LYS A 25 15.47 -12.01 -5.33
C LYS A 25 15.99 -13.16 -4.49
N SER A 26 16.79 -12.88 -3.47
CA SER A 26 17.32 -13.88 -2.53
C SER A 26 16.19 -14.59 -1.79
N ASN A 27 15.22 -13.84 -1.26
CA ASN A 27 14.08 -14.38 -0.52
C ASN A 27 13.15 -15.24 -1.38
N ILE A 28 12.90 -14.83 -2.64
CA ILE A 28 12.14 -15.66 -3.59
C ILE A 28 12.89 -16.96 -3.87
N SER A 29 14.19 -16.87 -4.16
CA SER A 29 15.01 -18.03 -4.51
C SER A 29 15.10 -19.02 -3.35
N SER A 30 15.28 -18.52 -2.12
CA SER A 30 15.24 -19.33 -0.91
C SER A 30 13.87 -19.99 -0.72
N GLY A 31 12.77 -19.23 -0.80
CA GLY A 31 11.43 -19.78 -0.62
C GLY A 31 11.03 -20.80 -1.70
N ALA A 32 11.49 -20.62 -2.95
CA ALA A 32 11.24 -21.55 -4.04
C ALA A 32 12.00 -22.87 -3.90
N THR A 33 13.16 -22.86 -3.25
CA THR A 33 13.99 -24.06 -3.05
C THR A 33 13.68 -24.77 -1.74
N SER A 34 13.28 -24.05 -0.69
CA SER A 34 13.11 -24.60 0.65
C SER A 34 11.67 -24.84 1.08
N SER A 35 10.68 -24.29 0.35
CA SER A 35 9.27 -24.38 0.75
C SER A 35 8.43 -25.21 -0.21
N HIS A 36 7.31 -25.72 0.29
CA HIS A 36 6.28 -26.41 -0.50
C HIS A 36 5.12 -25.45 -0.86
N TYR A 37 5.32 -24.14 -0.71
CA TYR A 37 4.27 -23.17 -0.97
C TYR A 37 4.13 -22.89 -2.47
N PRO A 38 2.91 -22.59 -2.95
CA PRO A 38 2.72 -22.16 -4.33
C PRO A 38 3.44 -20.83 -4.57
N SER A 39 3.94 -20.62 -5.80
CA SER A 39 4.79 -19.48 -6.18
C SER A 39 4.21 -18.12 -5.79
N ARG A 40 2.88 -17.96 -5.90
CA ARG A 40 2.18 -16.74 -5.48
C ARG A 40 2.42 -16.40 -4.00
N ARG A 41 2.42 -17.40 -3.12
CA ARG A 41 2.61 -17.20 -1.68
C ARG A 41 4.07 -16.89 -1.34
N ILE A 42 5.01 -17.51 -2.06
CA ILE A 42 6.46 -17.25 -1.91
C ILE A 42 6.78 -15.81 -2.29
N ILE A 43 6.29 -15.35 -3.46
CA ILE A 43 6.48 -13.97 -3.93
C ILE A 43 5.85 -12.98 -2.94
N HIS A 44 4.64 -13.27 -2.47
CA HIS A 44 3.97 -12.41 -1.48
C HIS A 44 4.76 -12.28 -0.17
N GLN A 45 5.33 -13.38 0.34
CA GLN A 45 6.16 -13.34 1.55
C GLN A 45 7.47 -12.58 1.34
N ALA A 46 8.12 -12.76 0.19
CA ALA A 46 9.32 -12.00 -0.16
C ALA A 46 9.03 -10.49 -0.24
N PHE A 47 7.87 -10.10 -0.77
CA PHE A 47 7.43 -8.71 -0.85
C PHE A 47 7.21 -8.10 0.54
N LEU A 48 6.51 -8.82 1.43
CA LEU A 48 6.27 -8.37 2.81
C LEU A 48 7.58 -8.17 3.60
N ASN A 49 8.62 -8.96 3.33
CA ASN A 49 9.89 -8.85 4.04
C ASN A 49 10.73 -7.64 3.59
N VAL A 50 10.56 -7.20 2.34
CA VAL A 50 11.20 -6.00 1.81
C VAL A 50 10.55 -4.74 2.38
N ASN A 51 9.22 -4.67 2.40
CA ASN A 51 8.51 -3.49 2.91
C ASN A 51 8.79 -3.20 4.39
N LYS A 52 9.06 -4.23 5.21
CA LYS A 52 9.40 -4.06 6.63
C LYS A 52 10.68 -3.25 6.90
N LYS A 53 11.56 -3.06 5.91
CA LYS A 53 12.83 -2.32 6.07
C LYS A 53 12.77 -0.87 5.59
N ASP A 54 11.87 -0.55 4.66
CA ASP A 54 11.65 0.82 4.13
C ASP A 54 10.37 1.48 4.63
N ASP A 55 9.60 0.79 5.49
CA ASP A 55 8.55 1.44 6.23
C ASP A 55 9.19 2.54 7.10
N LEU A 56 9.16 3.78 6.61
CA LEU A 56 8.75 4.90 7.44
C LEU A 56 7.71 4.31 8.39
N LEU A 57 7.99 4.36 9.69
CA LEU A 57 7.08 3.92 10.75
C LEU A 57 5.82 4.78 10.66
N LEU A 58 5.00 4.57 9.64
CA LEU A 58 3.65 5.06 9.56
C LEU A 58 2.97 4.25 10.66
N PRO A 59 2.56 4.89 11.76
CA PRO A 59 1.93 4.19 12.85
C PRO A 59 0.79 3.38 12.26
N GLN A 60 0.78 2.07 12.53
CA GLN A 60 -0.37 1.26 12.13
C GLN A 60 -1.60 1.89 12.79
N PRO A 61 -2.59 2.34 12.01
CA PRO A 61 -3.75 2.98 12.59
C PRO A 61 -4.45 1.96 13.50
N THR A 62 -4.45 2.25 14.79
CA THR A 62 -5.13 1.47 15.83
C THR A 62 -6.59 1.88 15.96
N SER A 63 -6.91 3.07 15.46
CA SER A 63 -8.24 3.67 15.36
C SER A 63 -8.45 4.33 13.98
N PHE A 64 -9.70 4.56 13.58
CA PHE A 64 -10.02 5.34 12.38
C PHE A 64 -9.51 6.78 12.44
N ASN A 65 -9.30 7.29 13.65
CA ASN A 65 -8.78 8.63 13.86
C ASN A 65 -7.30 8.74 13.46
N ASP A 66 -6.62 7.60 13.40
CA ASP A 66 -5.24 7.52 12.96
C ASP A 66 -5.15 7.55 11.42
N ILE A 67 -6.26 7.40 10.70
CA ILE A 67 -6.29 7.46 9.23
C ILE A 67 -6.22 8.91 8.78
N LEU A 68 -5.02 9.43 8.61
CA LEU A 68 -4.82 10.70 7.91
C LEU A 68 -4.84 10.45 6.41
N ILE A 69 -5.72 11.13 5.67
CA ILE A 69 -5.72 11.12 4.20
C ILE A 69 -5.02 12.40 3.74
N PRO A 70 -3.78 12.33 3.26
CA PRO A 70 -3.07 13.46 2.70
C PRO A 70 -3.85 14.09 1.54
N ASP A 71 -3.73 15.40 1.36
CA ASP A 71 -4.48 16.12 0.32
C ASP A 71 -4.12 15.63 -1.09
N GLU A 72 -2.89 15.15 -1.29
CA GLU A 72 -2.43 14.57 -2.55
C GLU A 72 -3.17 13.27 -2.91
N LEU A 73 -3.71 12.58 -1.91
CA LEU A 73 -4.47 11.33 -2.10
C LEU A 73 -5.98 11.55 -2.12
N LYS A 74 -6.45 12.79 -1.94
CA LYS A 74 -7.88 13.14 -2.07
C LYS A 74 -8.32 13.31 -3.52
N VAL A 75 -7.36 13.39 -4.45
CA VAL A 75 -7.58 13.55 -5.89
C VAL A 75 -6.97 12.40 -6.67
N THR A 76 -7.51 12.14 -7.86
CA THR A 76 -6.93 11.20 -8.82
C THR A 76 -5.71 11.82 -9.51
N ASN A 77 -4.96 11.01 -10.28
CA ASN A 77 -3.90 11.53 -11.15
C ASN A 77 -4.42 12.53 -12.22
N GLY A 78 -5.73 12.51 -12.49
CA GLY A 78 -6.41 13.45 -13.39
C GLY A 78 -6.84 14.75 -12.71
N VAL A 79 -6.53 14.93 -11.42
CA VAL A 79 -6.97 16.07 -10.57
C VAL A 79 -8.46 16.00 -10.19
N ASP A 80 -9.16 14.94 -10.61
CA ASP A 80 -10.55 14.73 -10.22
C ASP A 80 -10.65 14.37 -8.74
N ARG A 81 -11.74 14.81 -8.10
CA ARG A 81 -12.00 14.48 -6.70
C ARG A 81 -12.24 12.98 -6.56
N PHE A 82 -11.55 12.36 -5.61
CA PHE A 82 -11.71 10.94 -5.26
C PHE A 82 -12.31 10.76 -3.86
N VAL A 83 -11.89 11.61 -2.91
CA VAL A 83 -12.54 11.69 -1.59
C VAL A 83 -13.67 12.70 -1.69
N LEU A 84 -14.90 12.20 -1.78
CA LEU A 84 -16.08 13.03 -1.96
C LEU A 84 -16.50 13.69 -0.66
N TYR A 85 -16.44 12.94 0.45
CA TYR A 85 -16.85 13.39 1.77
C TYR A 85 -16.03 12.71 2.86
N ASP A 86 -15.68 13.47 3.88
CA ASP A 86 -15.09 13.00 5.13
C ASP A 86 -15.65 13.90 6.24
N ASN A 87 -16.38 13.33 7.20
CA ASN A 87 -16.93 14.11 8.31
C ASN A 87 -15.92 14.37 9.44
N GLU A 88 -14.74 13.73 9.39
CA GLU A 88 -13.68 13.84 10.41
C GLU A 88 -14.16 13.55 11.85
N ASP A 89 -15.28 12.82 12.01
CA ASP A 89 -15.85 12.51 13.31
C ASP A 89 -15.01 11.42 14.02
N PRO A 90 -14.51 11.66 15.24
CA PRO A 90 -13.59 10.74 15.89
C PRO A 90 -14.23 9.41 16.36
N ASP A 91 -15.55 9.38 16.56
CA ASP A 91 -16.26 8.20 17.06
C ASP A 91 -17.09 7.53 15.96
N HIS A 92 -17.50 8.32 14.96
CA HIS A 92 -18.40 7.92 13.88
C HIS A 92 -17.94 8.43 12.51
N ARG A 93 -16.63 8.29 12.22
CA ARG A 93 -16.07 8.75 10.94
C ARG A 93 -16.74 8.05 9.76
N MET A 94 -17.21 8.84 8.81
CA MET A 94 -17.76 8.42 7.54
C MET A 94 -16.94 9.05 6.41
N ILE A 95 -16.32 8.19 5.61
CA ILE A 95 -15.55 8.58 4.43
C ILE A 95 -16.28 8.02 3.22
N THR A 96 -16.61 8.90 2.28
CA THR A 96 -17.21 8.55 0.99
C THR A 96 -16.18 8.75 -0.10
N LEU A 97 -15.91 7.68 -0.85
CA LEU A 97 -15.01 7.68 -1.99
C LEU A 97 -15.86 7.60 -3.25
N SER A 98 -15.74 8.58 -4.13
CA SER A 98 -16.53 8.70 -5.36
C SER A 98 -15.98 9.84 -6.20
N SER A 99 -16.21 9.81 -7.51
CA SER A 99 -15.96 10.90 -8.43
C SER A 99 -17.21 11.72 -8.73
N ASP A 100 -17.03 12.88 -9.36
CA ASP A 100 -18.16 13.70 -9.81
C ASP A 100 -18.96 13.01 -10.92
N ASP A 101 -18.29 12.24 -11.79
CA ASP A 101 -18.93 11.44 -12.83
C ASP A 101 -19.84 10.35 -12.23
N ASP A 102 -19.40 9.70 -11.14
CA ASP A 102 -20.21 8.71 -10.43
C ASP A 102 -21.46 9.36 -9.82
N LEU A 103 -21.32 10.56 -9.26
CA LEU A 103 -22.45 11.32 -8.71
C LEU A 103 -23.44 11.73 -9.79
N ASP A 104 -22.96 12.19 -10.94
CA ASP A 104 -23.80 12.54 -12.08
C ASP A 104 -24.56 11.30 -12.59
N CYS A 105 -23.87 10.16 -12.70
CA CYS A 105 -24.48 8.89 -13.04
C CYS A 105 -25.55 8.47 -12.02
N LEU A 106 -25.25 8.56 -10.73
CA LEU A 106 -26.20 8.25 -9.66
C LEU A 106 -27.40 9.19 -9.65
N SER A 107 -27.19 10.48 -9.91
CA SER A 107 -28.27 11.48 -9.92
C SER A 107 -29.27 11.29 -11.05
N THR A 108 -28.81 10.70 -12.16
CA THR A 108 -29.63 10.42 -13.36
C THR A 108 -30.20 9.00 -13.37
N SER A 109 -29.79 8.16 -12.43
CA SER A 109 -30.23 6.77 -12.32
C SER A 109 -31.59 6.67 -11.62
N GLU A 110 -32.54 5.94 -12.24
CA GLU A 110 -33.85 5.67 -11.65
C GLU A 110 -33.78 4.70 -10.47
N ASN A 111 -32.77 3.82 -10.46
CA ASN A 111 -32.58 2.79 -9.46
C ASN A 111 -31.15 2.83 -8.90
N TRP A 112 -31.04 2.60 -7.60
CA TRP A 112 -29.79 2.53 -6.87
C TRP A 112 -29.69 1.18 -6.16
N HIS A 113 -28.51 0.54 -6.23
CA HIS A 113 -28.24 -0.74 -5.60
C HIS A 113 -27.03 -0.59 -4.66
N GLY A 114 -27.30 -0.58 -3.35
CA GLY A 114 -26.26 -0.54 -2.33
C GLY A 114 -25.90 -1.95 -1.85
N GLY A 115 -24.61 -2.30 -1.90
CA GLY A 115 -24.05 -3.48 -1.25
C GLY A 115 -22.99 -3.07 -0.23
N GLY A 116 -22.83 -3.85 0.84
CA GLY A 116 -21.84 -3.54 1.86
C GLY A 116 -21.40 -4.78 2.64
N THR A 117 -20.12 -4.84 2.99
CA THR A 117 -19.62 -5.80 3.98
C THR A 117 -19.57 -5.10 5.32
N PHE A 118 -20.61 -5.29 6.13
CA PHE A 118 -20.70 -4.70 7.46
C PHE A 118 -19.99 -5.59 8.47
N LYS A 119 -18.91 -5.10 9.08
CA LYS A 119 -18.48 -5.61 10.38
C LYS A 119 -19.23 -4.79 11.45
N PRO A 120 -19.64 -5.37 12.59
CA PRO A 120 -20.54 -4.75 13.57
C PRO A 120 -20.04 -3.49 14.31
N ARG A 121 -18.97 -2.84 13.84
CA ARG A 121 -18.50 -1.51 14.29
C ARG A 121 -18.18 -0.56 13.12
N PHE A 122 -18.62 -0.90 11.90
CA PHE A 122 -18.01 -0.37 10.69
C PHE A 122 -19.03 -0.16 9.56
N THR A 123 -19.05 1.05 8.99
CA THR A 123 -19.80 1.37 7.78
C THR A 123 -18.85 2.06 6.80
N MET A 124 -18.48 1.35 5.73
CA MET A 124 -17.84 1.91 4.54
C MET A 124 -18.85 1.69 3.41
N ILE A 125 -19.38 2.79 2.85
CA ILE A 125 -20.27 2.74 1.69
C ILE A 125 -19.40 3.05 0.48
N ILE A 126 -19.13 2.01 -0.31
CA ILE A 126 -18.56 2.16 -1.65
C ILE A 126 -19.75 2.02 -2.59
N SER A 127 -20.14 3.12 -3.22
CA SER A 127 -21.09 3.10 -4.33
C SER A 127 -20.29 2.92 -5.62
N PHE A 128 -20.73 1.98 -6.46
CA PHE A 128 -20.25 1.77 -7.82
C PHE A 128 -21.17 2.48 -8.81
#